data_AF-A0A661XDS4-F1
#
_entry.id   AF-A0A661XDS4-F1
#
_cell.length_a   1.000
_cell.length_b   1.000
_cell.length_c   1.000
_cell.angle_alpha   90.00
_cell.angle_beta   90.00
_cell.angle_gamma   90.00
#
_symmetry.space_group_name_H-M   'P 1'
#
loop_
_entity.id
_entity.type
_entity.pdbx_description
1 polymer ?
#
loop_
_entity_poly.entity_id
_entity_poly.type
_entity_poly.pdbx_seq_one_letter_code
_entity_poly.pdbx_strand_id
1 'polypeptide(L)' 'MKKAPRPHSKKKPYREYIKYSGLGFQLLAVILLGVFIGSKLDQYFELESGALTAAFSLLFTIIGMYIIIREVNK' A
#
# COMPACT_ATOMS: atom_id res chain seq x y z
N MET A 1 -22.38 37.83 29.08
CA MET A 1 -22.78 37.10 27.84
C MET A 1 -21.81 37.45 26.73
N LYS A 2 -21.26 36.43 26.06
CA LYS A 2 -20.80 36.34 24.64
C LYS A 2 -19.67 35.31 24.56
N LYS A 3 -20.06 34.06 24.33
CA LYS A 3 -19.14 32.95 24.05
C LYS A 3 -18.47 33.22 22.70
N ALA A 4 -17.15 33.20 22.65
CA ALA A 4 -16.40 33.31 21.40
C ALA A 4 -16.77 32.15 20.45
N PRO A 5 -16.99 32.41 19.15
CA PRO A 5 -17.23 31.35 18.19
C PRO A 5 -15.91 30.59 17.97
N ARG A 6 -15.87 29.31 18.37
CA ARG A 6 -14.75 28.42 18.06
C ARG A 6 -14.66 28.28 16.54
N PRO A 7 -13.47 28.39 15.92
CA PRO A 7 -13.36 28.23 14.49
C PRO A 7 -13.73 26.78 14.18
N HIS A 8 -14.86 26.59 13.51
CA HIS A 8 -15.28 25.30 13.00
C HIS A 8 -14.27 24.93 11.91
N SER A 9 -13.21 24.20 12.29
CA SER A 9 -12.14 23.86 11.37
C SER A 9 -12.73 22.96 10.29
N LYS A 10 -12.91 23.52 9.09
CA LYS A 10 -13.23 22.79 7.87
C LYS A 10 -12.02 21.91 7.46
N LYS A 11 -11.64 20.94 8.30
CA LYS A 11 -10.64 19.92 8.00
C LYS A 11 -11.29 18.81 7.19
N LYS A 12 -11.72 19.07 5.95
CA LYS A 12 -12.47 18.07 5.18
C LYS A 12 -11.97 17.70 3.77
N PRO A 13 -11.08 18.44 3.08
CA PRO A 13 -10.49 17.92 1.83
C PRO A 13 -9.03 17.43 1.97
N TYR A 14 -8.17 18.09 2.76
CA TYR A 14 -6.74 17.76 2.79
C TYR A 14 -6.42 16.39 3.41
N ARG A 15 -7.29 15.89 4.29
CA ARG A 15 -7.09 14.61 4.97
C ARG A 15 -7.24 13.42 4.02
N GLU A 16 -8.04 13.55 2.97
CA GLU A 16 -8.23 12.49 1.97
C GLU A 16 -6.99 12.36 1.07
N TYR A 17 -6.43 13.47 0.60
CA TYR A 17 -5.17 13.45 -0.17
C TYR A 17 -4.02 12.81 0.61
N ILE A 18 -3.84 13.18 1.89
CA ILE A 18 -2.83 12.54 2.74
C ILE A 18 -3.12 11.05 2.91
N LYS A 19 -4.41 10.67 3.06
CA LYS A 19 -4.80 9.26 3.21
C LYS A 19 -4.42 8.46 1.96
N TYR A 20 -4.74 8.95 0.76
CA TYR A 20 -4.38 8.27 -0.49
C TYR A 20 -2.87 8.16 -0.72
N SER A 21 -2.09 9.19 -0.37
CA SER A 21 -0.63 9.10 -0.42
C SER A 21 -0.08 8.02 0.53
N GLY A 22 -0.64 7.90 1.74
CA GLY A 22 -0.29 6.83 2.69
C GLY A 22 -0.63 5.43 2.18
N LEU A 23 -1.79 5.28 1.55
CA LEU A 23 -2.22 4.01 0.93
C LEU A 23 -1.32 3.62 -0.25
N GLY A 24 -0.96 4.57 -1.12
CA GLY A 24 -0.01 4.34 -2.20
C GLY A 24 1.37 3.90 -1.68
N PHE A 25 1.86 4.53 -0.60
CA PHE A 25 3.10 4.12 0.06
C PHE A 25 3.02 2.71 0.65
N GLN A 26 1.89 2.36 1.26
CA GLN A 26 1.66 1.00 1.78
C GLN A 26 1.66 -0.04 0.64
N LEU A 27 1.00 0.24 -0.48
CA LEU A 27 1.02 -0.65 -1.65
C LEU A 27 2.43 -0.81 -2.20
N LEU A 28 3.18 0.29 -2.33
CA LEU A 28 4.54 0.28 -2.83
C LEU A 28 5.47 -0.52 -1.91
N ALA A 29 5.33 -0.39 -0.60
CA ALA A 29 6.06 -1.20 0.38
C ALA A 29 5.75 -2.71 0.25
N VAL A 30 4.47 -3.07 0.05
CA VAL A 30 4.05 -4.46 -0.18
C VAL A 30 4.68 -5.02 -1.45
N ILE A 31 4.62 -4.29 -2.57
CA ILE A 31 5.21 -4.73 -3.84
C ILE A 31 6.72 -4.91 -3.72
N LEU A 32 7.43 -3.94 -3.12
CA LEU A 32 8.87 -4.04 -2.90
C LEU A 32 9.23 -5.24 -2.02
N LEU A 33 8.45 -5.50 -0.97
CA LEU A 33 8.63 -6.70 -0.15
C LEU A 33 8.43 -7.97 -0.96
N GLY A 34 7.38 -8.05 -1.78
CA GLY A 34 7.09 -9.22 -2.62
C GLY A 34 8.22 -9.51 -3.61
N VAL A 35 8.72 -8.48 -4.29
CA VAL A 35 9.85 -8.61 -5.23
C VAL A 35 11.14 -8.97 -4.50
N PHE A 36 11.42 -8.35 -3.35
CA PHE A 36 12.63 -8.62 -2.58
C PHE A 36 12.65 -10.07 -2.07
N ILE A 37 11.54 -10.51 -1.46
CA ILE A 37 11.35 -11.89 -1.00
C ILE A 37 11.46 -12.86 -2.18
N GLY A 38 10.78 -12.56 -3.29
CA GLY A 38 10.84 -13.37 -4.51
C GLY A 38 12.26 -13.53 -5.04
N SER A 39 13.03 -12.44 -5.12
CA SER A 39 14.41 -12.46 -5.62
C SER A 39 15.36 -13.23 -4.69
N LYS A 40 15.16 -13.11 -3.38
CA LYS A 40 15.92 -13.87 -2.38
C LYS A 40 15.60 -15.35 -2.44
N LEU A 41 14.33 -15.70 -2.68
CA LEU A 41 13.91 -17.09 -2.86
C LEU A 41 14.46 -17.67 -4.17
N ASP A 42 14.39 -16.94 -5.28
CA ASP A 42 14.98 -17.41 -6.54
C ASP A 42 16.49 -17.66 -6.41
N GLN A 43 17.22 -16.80 -5.68
CA GLN A 43 18.63 -17.05 -5.36
C GLN A 43 18.82 -18.27 -4.46
N TYR A 44 17.96 -18.46 -3.45
CA TYR A 44 18.06 -19.60 -2.54
C TYR A 44 17.77 -20.94 -3.22
N PHE A 45 16.87 -20.95 -4.20
CA PHE A 45 16.48 -22.13 -4.96
C PHE A 45 17.26 -22.30 -6.28
N GLU A 46 18.25 -21.44 -6.55
CA GLU A 46 19.03 -21.42 -7.81
C GLU A 46 18.16 -21.41 -9.08
N LEU A 47 16.99 -20.77 -9.00
CA LEU A 47 16.06 -20.70 -10.11
C LEU A 47 16.49 -19.60 -11.08
N GLU A 48 17.30 -19.97 -12.08
CA GLU A 48 17.74 -19.08 -13.15
C GLU A 48 16.58 -18.42 -13.93
N SER A 49 15.40 -19.04 -13.93
CA SER A 49 14.22 -18.57 -14.65
C SER A 49 13.44 -17.46 -13.93
N GLY A 50 13.74 -17.16 -12.66
CA GLY A 50 13.02 -16.13 -11.90
C GLY A 50 11.56 -16.50 -11.57
N ALA A 51 11.23 -17.79 -11.59
CA ALA A 51 9.85 -18.26 -11.49
C ALA A 51 9.19 -17.93 -10.14
N LEU A 52 9.96 -17.94 -9.03
CA LEU A 52 9.39 -17.56 -7.73
C LEU A 52 9.19 -16.05 -7.65
N THR A 53 10.11 -15.23 -8.17
CA THR A 53 9.88 -13.78 -8.23
C THR A 53 8.63 -13.46 -9.02
N ALA A 54 8.40 -14.13 -10.16
CA ALA A 54 7.18 -13.95 -10.94
C ALA A 54 5.92 -14.35 -10.13
N ALA A 55 5.93 -15.51 -9.48
CA ALA A 55 4.81 -15.97 -8.66
C ALA A 55 4.54 -15.05 -7.46
N PHE A 56 5.58 -14.69 -6.70
CA PHE A 56 5.49 -13.79 -5.55
C PHE A 56 5.07 -12.39 -5.95
N SER A 57 5.63 -11.83 -7.03
CA SER A 57 5.24 -10.52 -7.56
C SER A 57 3.76 -10.49 -7.94
N LEU A 58 3.27 -11.53 -8.63
CA LEU A 58 1.86 -11.65 -9.00
C LEU A 58 0.96 -11.73 -7.75
N LEU A 59 1.35 -12.56 -6.79
CA LEU A 59 0.59 -12.81 -5.56
C LEU A 59 0.52 -11.55 -4.69
N PHE A 60 1.65 -10.87 -4.49
CA PHE A 60 1.71 -9.60 -3.76
C PHE A 60 0.99 -8.46 -4.47
N THR A 61 0.99 -8.44 -5.81
CA THR A 61 0.20 -7.47 -6.59
C THR A 61 -1.30 -7.68 -6.35
N ILE A 62 -1.79 -8.94 -6.39
CA ILE A 62 -3.19 -9.26 -6.11
C ILE A 62 -3.57 -8.88 -4.67
N ILE A 63 -2.74 -9.24 -3.69
CA ILE A 63 -2.96 -8.90 -2.27
C ILE A 63 -2.99 -7.37 -2.10
N GLY A 64 -2.01 -6.66 -2.67
CA GLY A 64 -1.92 -5.21 -2.57
C GLY A 64 -3.17 -4.53 -3.15
N MET A 65 -3.62 -4.98 -4.32
CA MET A 65 -4.85 -4.50 -4.95
C MET A 65 -6.07 -4.75 -4.05
N TYR A 66 -6.19 -5.95 -3.48
CA TYR A 66 -7.29 -6.30 -2.57
C TYR A 66 -7.31 -5.42 -1.31
N ILE A 67 -6.15 -5.18 -0.70
CA ILE A 67 -6.01 -4.31 0.48
C ILE A 67 -6.45 -2.88 0.15
N ILE A 68 -5.98 -2.32 -0.97
CA ILE A 68 -6.36 -0.97 -1.40
C ILE A 68 -7.86 -0.86 -1.62
N ILE A 69 -8.45 -1.80 -2.37
CA ILE A 69 -9.90 -1.79 -2.66
C ILE A 69 -10.69 -1.86 -1.35
N ARG A 70 -10.29 -2.75 -0.43
CA ARG A 70 -10.95 -2.90 0.87
C ARG A 70 -10.83 -1.64 1.72
N GLU A 71 -9.67 -0.98 1.72
CA GLU A 71 -9.39 0.20 2.53
C GLU A 71 -10.05 1.49 1.99
N VAL A 72 -10.29 1.53 0.68
CA VAL A 72 -11.07 2.61 0.05
C VAL A 72 -12.58 2.40 0.24
N ASN A 73 -13.06 1.16 0.25
CA ASN A 73 -14.48 0.84 0.51
C ASN A 73 -14.87 0.84 2.01
N LYS A 74 -13.94 1.18 2.91
CA LYS A 74 -14.15 1.21 4.35
C LYS A 74 -14.21 2.65 4.87
#